data_AF-A0A7K2Q3P9-F1
#
_entry.id   AF-A0A7K2Q3P9-F1
#
_cell.length_a   1.000
_cell.length_b   1.000
_cell.length_c   1.000
_cell.angle_alpha   90.00
_cell.angle_beta   90.00
_cell.angle_gamma   90.00
#
_symmetry.space_group_name_H-M   'P 1'
#
loop_
_entity.id
_entity.type
_entity.pdbx_description
1 polymer ?
#
loop_
_entity_poly.entity_id
_entity_poly.type
_entity_poly.pdbx_seq_one_letter_code
_entity_poly.pdbx_strand_id
1 'polypeptide(L)'
;MTRYGTAADRTAAAPFAGSVPVLDPAAALETTDGVAVVRLTAWTLELAERLSRHALAHPVRLVPVREDGALTVIGPVLEPSARACLSCVEYRRLATAGGRVPWQSPHLALGGTGTPAMAEAVLLLAAALLEPAPGIAEAEPVAGAGAQSPETSATVHVVHGHRATWSTHRV
;
A
#
# COMPACT_ATOMS: atom_id res chain seq x y z
N MET A 1 31.16 40.27 -15.89
CA MET A 1 29.85 39.83 -16.46
C MET A 1 29.84 38.30 -16.46
N THR A 2 29.43 37.72 -15.34
CA THR A 2 29.43 36.26 -15.14
C THR A 2 28.03 35.76 -15.43
N ARG A 3 27.86 34.97 -16.51
CA ARG A 3 26.58 34.40 -16.89
C ARG A 3 26.24 33.25 -15.94
N TYR A 4 25.17 33.40 -15.17
CA TYR A 4 24.54 32.30 -14.45
C TYR A 4 23.95 31.33 -15.48
N GLY A 5 24.50 30.11 -15.53
CA GLY A 5 23.87 28.99 -16.23
C GLY A 5 22.65 28.55 -15.43
N THR A 6 21.48 28.64 -16.07
CA THR A 6 20.21 28.14 -15.58
C THR A 6 20.31 26.64 -15.30
N ALA A 7 19.98 26.26 -14.06
CA ALA A 7 19.87 24.87 -13.65
C ALA A 7 18.78 24.18 -14.49
N ALA A 8 19.18 23.09 -15.14
CA ALA A 8 18.33 22.26 -15.94
C ALA A 8 17.12 21.75 -15.12
N ASP A 9 15.96 21.90 -15.73
CA ASP A 9 14.72 21.20 -15.45
C ASP A 9 15.00 19.68 -15.41
N ARG A 10 15.17 19.14 -14.20
CA ARG A 10 15.15 17.69 -13.99
C ARG A 10 13.69 17.32 -13.78
N THR A 11 13.02 16.96 -14.87
CA THR A 11 11.89 16.03 -14.81
C THR A 11 12.41 14.75 -14.18
N ALA A 12 12.33 14.65 -12.85
CA ALA A 12 12.65 13.43 -12.14
C ALA A 12 11.71 12.35 -12.69
N ALA A 13 12.28 11.30 -13.27
CA ALA A 13 11.50 10.17 -13.74
C ALA A 13 10.60 9.67 -12.59
N ALA A 14 9.33 9.41 -12.90
CA ALA A 14 8.40 8.87 -11.92
C ALA A 14 9.01 7.59 -11.30
N PRO A 15 8.98 7.42 -9.98
CA PRO A 15 9.51 6.22 -9.35
C PRO A 15 8.69 4.99 -9.75
N PHE A 16 9.35 3.84 -9.95
CA PHE A 16 8.71 2.56 -10.27
C PHE A 16 9.14 1.48 -9.26
N ALA A 17 8.20 0.58 -8.96
CA ALA A 17 8.41 -0.66 -8.23
C ALA A 17 8.48 -1.81 -9.26
N GLY A 18 9.66 -2.06 -9.82
CA GLY A 18 9.78 -2.89 -11.01
C GLY A 18 9.14 -2.19 -12.22
N SER A 19 8.07 -2.76 -12.77
CA SER A 19 7.26 -2.16 -13.86
C SER A 19 6.04 -1.40 -13.35
N VAL A 20 5.73 -1.43 -12.05
CA VAL A 20 4.54 -0.82 -11.46
C VAL A 20 4.83 0.65 -11.08
N PRO A 21 4.00 1.63 -11.47
CA PRO A 21 4.20 3.02 -11.08
C PRO A 21 4.06 3.21 -9.57
N VAL A 22 4.89 4.09 -9.00
CA VAL A 22 4.80 4.52 -7.61
C VAL A 22 4.22 5.93 -7.57
N LEU A 23 3.06 6.05 -6.92
CA LEU A 23 2.31 7.29 -6.78
C LEU A 23 2.43 7.83 -5.36
N ASP A 24 2.36 9.14 -5.23
CA ASP A 24 2.01 9.78 -3.97
C ASP A 24 0.48 9.71 -3.73
N PRO A 25 -0.01 10.10 -2.55
CA PRO A 25 -1.42 9.95 -2.21
C PRO A 25 -2.36 10.86 -3.02
N ALA A 26 -1.88 12.03 -3.46
CA ALA A 26 -2.69 12.95 -4.26
C ALA A 26 -2.89 12.38 -5.67
N ALA A 27 -1.80 11.95 -6.32
CA ALA A 27 -1.85 11.29 -7.63
C ALA A 27 -2.66 9.99 -7.62
N ALA A 28 -2.58 9.21 -6.54
CA ALA A 28 -3.40 8.00 -6.36
C ALA A 28 -4.91 8.30 -6.30
N LEU A 29 -5.31 9.43 -5.70
CA LEU A 29 -6.72 9.85 -5.63
C LEU A 29 -7.23 10.46 -6.95
N GLU A 30 -6.34 10.88 -7.85
CA GLU A 30 -6.69 11.31 -9.20
C GLU A 30 -6.77 10.15 -10.20
N THR A 31 -6.10 9.03 -9.90
CA THR A 31 -6.06 7.85 -10.75
C THR A 31 -7.36 7.06 -10.64
N THR A 32 -8.09 6.90 -11.74
CA THR A 32 -9.39 6.20 -11.75
C THR A 32 -9.34 4.79 -12.34
N ASP A 33 -8.22 4.34 -12.89
CA ASP A 33 -8.02 2.97 -13.36
C ASP A 33 -6.56 2.51 -13.21
N GLY A 34 -6.33 1.21 -13.40
CA GLY A 34 -4.97 0.64 -13.45
C GLY A 34 -4.40 0.17 -12.11
N VAL A 35 -3.09 -0.06 -12.09
CA VAL A 35 -2.35 -0.64 -10.96
C VAL A 35 -1.26 0.33 -10.50
N ALA A 36 -1.07 0.48 -9.19
CA ALA A 36 0.01 1.30 -8.65
C ALA A 36 0.40 0.92 -7.22
N VAL A 37 1.64 1.23 -6.86
CA VAL A 37 2.07 1.32 -5.47
C VAL A 37 1.84 2.74 -4.98
N VAL A 38 1.25 2.93 -3.81
CA VAL A 38 0.98 4.25 -3.23
C VAL A 38 1.87 4.46 -2.02
N ARG A 39 2.85 5.36 -2.15
CA ARG A 39 3.83 5.61 -1.08
C ARG A 39 3.30 6.66 -0.11
N LEU A 40 3.20 6.28 1.16
CA LEU A 40 2.69 7.09 2.27
C LEU A 40 3.81 7.35 3.29
N THR A 41 4.53 8.45 3.12
CA THR A 41 5.58 8.90 4.07
C THR A 41 5.03 9.81 5.17
N ALA A 42 3.86 10.38 4.95
CA ALA A 42 3.05 11.12 5.91
C ALA A 42 1.57 10.88 5.58
N TRP A 43 0.76 10.51 6.57
CA TRP A 43 -0.63 10.14 6.36
C TRP A 43 -1.45 10.22 7.65
N THR A 44 -2.77 10.11 7.52
CA THR A 44 -3.74 10.07 8.62
C THR A 44 -4.73 8.93 8.42
N LEU A 45 -5.45 8.53 9.47
CA LEU A 45 -6.54 7.55 9.34
C LEU A 45 -7.63 8.03 8.36
N GLU A 46 -7.87 9.34 8.30
CA GLU A 46 -8.77 9.95 7.30
C GLU A 46 -8.26 9.74 5.86
N LEU A 47 -6.97 9.96 5.59
CA LEU A 47 -6.40 9.70 4.26
C LEU A 47 -6.49 8.22 3.91
N ALA A 48 -6.24 7.33 4.87
CA ALA A 48 -6.37 5.89 4.68
C ALA A 48 -7.80 5.48 4.30
N GLU A 49 -8.80 6.07 4.96
CA GLU A 49 -10.21 5.88 4.62
C GLU A 49 -10.53 6.41 3.21
N ARG A 50 -10.07 7.62 2.87
CA ARG A 50 -10.28 8.23 1.55
C ARG A 50 -9.72 7.37 0.42
N LEU A 51 -8.50 6.87 0.54
CA LEU A 51 -7.90 5.96 -0.44
C LEU A 51 -8.69 4.66 -0.58
N SER A 52 -9.20 4.12 0.53
CA SER A 52 -10.01 2.90 0.51
C SER A 52 -11.35 3.13 -0.21
N ARG A 53 -12.05 4.23 0.10
CA ARG A 53 -13.30 4.61 -0.57
C ARG A 53 -13.09 4.88 -2.06
N HIS A 54 -11.97 5.53 -2.40
CA HIS A 54 -11.58 5.79 -3.78
C HIS A 54 -11.41 4.49 -4.57
N ALA A 55 -10.66 3.53 -4.03
CA ALA A 55 -10.46 2.23 -4.67
C ALA A 55 -11.73 1.37 -4.73
N LEU A 56 -12.68 1.57 -3.81
CA LEU A 56 -13.98 0.91 -3.88
C LEU A 56 -14.83 1.44 -5.04
N ALA A 57 -14.70 2.73 -5.37
CA ALA A 57 -15.53 3.41 -6.37
C ALA A 57 -14.96 3.34 -7.80
N HIS A 58 -13.69 2.95 -7.97
CA HIS A 58 -12.99 3.00 -9.24
C HIS A 58 -12.28 1.67 -9.55
N PRO A 59 -12.13 1.29 -10.83
CA PRO A 59 -11.42 0.07 -11.25
C PRO A 59 -9.89 0.19 -11.12
N VAL A 60 -9.41 0.53 -9.92
CA VAL A 60 -8.00 0.61 -9.56
C VAL A 60 -7.58 -0.58 -8.70
N ARG A 61 -6.29 -0.91 -8.72
CA ARG A 61 -5.65 -1.85 -7.79
C ARG A 61 -4.42 -1.18 -7.20
N LEU A 62 -4.56 -0.66 -5.98
CA LEU A 62 -3.54 0.14 -5.31
C LEU A 62 -2.93 -0.64 -4.15
N VAL A 63 -1.60 -0.66 -4.03
CA VAL A 63 -0.89 -1.22 -2.87
C VAL A 63 -0.28 -0.08 -2.05
N PRO A 64 -0.86 0.25 -0.88
CA PRO A 64 -0.29 1.26 0.00
C PRO A 64 1.01 0.76 0.66
N VAL A 65 2.04 1.59 0.64
CA VAL A 65 3.30 1.41 1.38
C VAL A 65 3.38 2.53 2.42
N ARG A 66 3.12 2.18 3.68
CA ARG A 66 3.07 3.11 4.81
C ARG A 66 4.41 3.10 5.53
N GLU A 67 5.14 4.21 5.47
CA GLU A 67 6.39 4.39 6.20
C GLU A 67 6.12 5.07 7.55
N ASP A 68 6.54 4.42 8.62
CA ASP A 68 6.40 4.88 10.01
C ASP A 68 7.72 4.66 10.75
N GLY A 69 8.75 5.37 10.27
CA GLY A 69 10.13 5.24 10.74
C GLY A 69 10.76 3.89 10.41
N ALA A 70 11.20 3.16 11.44
CA ALA A 70 11.83 1.84 11.26
C ALA A 70 10.84 0.72 10.87
N LEU A 71 9.54 1.02 10.84
CA LEU A 71 8.49 0.11 10.41
C LEU A 71 7.93 0.55 9.05
N THR A 72 7.79 -0.39 8.12
CA THR A 72 7.05 -0.16 6.88
C THR A 72 5.94 -1.19 6.75
N VAL A 73 4.72 -0.76 6.44
CA VAL A 73 3.56 -1.64 6.31
C VAL A 73 3.02 -1.59 4.88
N ILE A 74 2.99 -2.74 4.22
CA ILE A 74 2.65 -2.89 2.81
C ILE A 74 1.30 -3.59 2.67
N GLY A 75 0.41 -3.06 1.83
CA GLY A 75 -0.94 -3.57 1.62
C GLY A 75 -1.95 -2.93 2.59
N PRO A 76 -3.17 -3.48 2.74
CA PRO A 76 -3.74 -4.50 1.85
C PRO A 76 -3.89 -3.94 0.43
N VAL A 77 -4.06 -4.81 -0.56
CA VAL A 77 -4.45 -4.37 -1.91
C VAL A 77 -5.82 -3.71 -1.83
N LEU A 78 -5.92 -2.47 -2.28
CA LEU A 78 -7.15 -1.70 -2.37
C LEU A 78 -7.69 -1.81 -3.79
N GLU A 79 -8.91 -2.31 -3.92
CA GLU A 79 -9.61 -2.56 -5.18
C GLU A 79 -11.12 -2.69 -4.88
N PRO A 80 -12.01 -2.68 -5.90
CA PRO A 80 -13.44 -2.80 -5.68
C PRO A 80 -13.87 -4.05 -4.89
N SER A 81 -13.12 -5.14 -5.03
CA SER A 81 -13.33 -6.42 -4.34
C SER A 81 -12.54 -6.56 -3.03
N ALA A 82 -11.88 -5.50 -2.55
CA ALA A 82 -10.98 -5.59 -1.39
C ALA A 82 -11.69 -6.14 -0.15
N ARG A 83 -11.02 -7.08 0.52
CA ARG A 83 -11.56 -7.75 1.73
C ARG A 83 -11.31 -6.97 3.02
N ALA A 84 -10.36 -6.03 2.99
CA ALA A 84 -10.05 -5.17 4.12
C ALA A 84 -9.73 -3.76 3.62
N CYS A 85 -10.23 -2.76 4.35
CA CYS A 85 -9.92 -1.36 4.08
C CYS A 85 -8.59 -0.96 4.73
N LEU A 86 -7.91 0.05 4.18
CA LEU A 86 -6.63 0.53 4.71
C LEU A 86 -6.77 1.04 6.16
N SER A 87 -7.85 1.80 6.43
CA SER A 87 -8.17 2.30 7.77
C SER A 87 -8.41 1.16 8.78
N CYS A 88 -9.06 0.07 8.34
CA CYS A 88 -9.36 -1.11 9.15
C CYS A 88 -8.08 -1.82 9.60
N VAL A 89 -7.12 -1.97 8.69
CA VAL A 89 -5.82 -2.57 8.97
C VAL A 89 -5.00 -1.69 9.92
N GLU A 90 -5.01 -0.37 9.72
CA GLU A 90 -4.29 0.55 10.60
C GLU A 90 -4.89 0.65 11.99
N TYR A 91 -6.22 0.66 12.09
CA TYR A 91 -6.91 0.59 13.37
C TYR A 91 -6.48 -0.65 14.17
N ARG A 92 -6.46 -1.83 13.54
CA ARG A 92 -6.00 -3.07 14.20
C ARG A 92 -4.54 -2.97 14.66
N ARG A 93 -3.66 -2.45 13.81
CA ARG A 93 -2.24 -2.24 14.14
C ARG A 93 -2.09 -1.31 15.35
N LEU A 94 -2.71 -0.14 15.31
CA LEU A 94 -2.57 0.87 16.37
C LEU A 94 -3.22 0.44 17.68
N ALA A 95 -4.33 -0.30 17.63
CA ALA A 95 -4.95 -0.87 18.83
C ALA A 95 -4.00 -1.80 19.60
N THR A 96 -3.04 -2.43 18.90
CA THR A 96 -2.01 -3.30 19.52
C THR A 96 -0.75 -2.55 19.97
N ALA A 97 -0.59 -1.27 19.62
CA ALA A 97 0.61 -0.48 19.93
C ALA A 97 0.69 0.01 21.40
N GLY A 98 -0.36 -0.18 22.21
CA GLY A 98 -0.41 0.19 23.62
C GLY A 98 -1.09 1.53 23.91
N GLY A 99 -1.71 1.64 25.09
CA GLY A 99 -2.79 2.59 25.42
C GLY A 99 -2.44 4.08 25.63
N ARG A 100 -1.43 4.63 24.95
CA ARG A 100 -1.08 6.06 25.04
C ARG A 100 -1.20 6.83 23.73
N VAL A 101 -1.36 6.15 22.61
CA VAL A 101 -1.57 6.79 21.30
C VAL A 101 -3.06 7.08 21.14
N PRO A 102 -3.49 8.27 20.68
CA PRO A 102 -4.90 8.57 20.41
C PRO A 102 -5.34 7.91 19.08
N TRP A 103 -5.26 6.58 19.04
CA TRP A 103 -5.43 5.75 17.83
C TRP A 103 -6.84 5.73 17.25
N GLN A 104 -7.82 6.33 17.93
CA GLN A 104 -9.18 6.53 17.42
C GLN A 104 -9.34 7.88 16.70
N SER A 105 -8.36 8.78 16.78
CA SER A 105 -8.46 10.10 16.15
C SER A 105 -8.24 10.01 14.63
N PRO A 106 -9.19 10.49 13.80
CA PRO A 106 -9.00 10.51 12.34
C PRO A 106 -7.83 11.40 11.91
N HIS A 107 -7.47 12.37 12.75
CA HIS A 107 -6.38 13.32 12.52
C HIS A 107 -5.04 12.90 13.13
N LEU A 108 -4.93 11.66 13.64
CA LEU A 108 -3.64 11.12 14.08
C LEU A 108 -2.70 11.09 12.88
N ALA A 109 -1.69 11.96 12.92
CA ALA A 109 -0.65 12.03 11.91
C ALA A 109 0.40 10.94 12.16
N LEU A 110 0.62 10.13 11.15
CA LEU A 110 1.58 9.03 11.13
C LEU A 110 2.54 9.25 9.97
N GLY A 111 3.78 8.79 10.12
CA GLY A 111 4.77 9.00 9.09
C GLY A 111 6.19 8.87 9.59
N GLY A 112 7.10 9.11 8.68
CA GLY A 112 8.52 8.93 8.88
C GLY A 112 9.14 8.34 7.64
N THR A 113 10.45 8.41 7.55
CA THR A 113 11.16 7.83 6.42
C THR A 113 11.44 6.37 6.73
N GLY A 114 11.07 5.49 5.80
CA GLY A 114 11.44 4.09 5.84
C GLY A 114 12.96 3.89 5.87
N THR A 115 13.41 2.68 6.19
CA THR A 115 14.85 2.38 6.22
C THR A 115 15.42 2.40 4.80
N PRO A 116 16.33 3.33 4.43
CA PRO A 116 16.76 3.50 3.04
C PRO A 116 17.37 2.24 2.42
N ALA A 117 18.10 1.46 3.21
CA ALA A 117 18.69 0.19 2.78
C ALA A 117 17.64 -0.87 2.38
N MET A 118 16.39 -0.73 2.80
CA MET A 118 15.29 -1.65 2.49
C MET A 118 14.36 -1.13 1.40
N ALA A 119 14.60 0.07 0.84
CA ALA A 119 13.65 0.74 -0.05
C ALA A 119 13.28 -0.11 -1.28
N GLU A 120 14.29 -0.71 -1.93
CA GLU A 120 14.06 -1.57 -3.10
C GLU A 120 13.28 -2.84 -2.74
N ALA A 121 13.65 -3.52 -1.65
CA ALA A 121 12.95 -4.72 -1.20
C ALA A 121 11.48 -4.44 -0.84
N VAL A 122 11.20 -3.30 -0.22
CA VAL A 122 9.84 -2.84 0.08
C VAL A 122 9.02 -2.66 -1.20
N LEU A 123 9.59 -2.01 -2.22
CA LEU A 123 8.91 -1.81 -3.50
C LEU A 123 8.66 -3.13 -4.23
N LEU A 124 9.63 -4.06 -4.22
CA LEU A 124 9.46 -5.39 -4.81
C LEU A 124 8.39 -6.21 -4.08
N LEU A 125 8.35 -6.17 -2.75
CA LEU A 125 7.28 -6.80 -1.96
C LEU A 125 5.91 -6.20 -2.25
N ALA A 126 5.83 -4.87 -2.46
CA ALA A 126 4.59 -4.21 -2.83
C ALA A 126 4.11 -4.60 -4.22
N ALA A 127 5.01 -4.64 -5.21
CA ALA A 127 4.70 -5.10 -6.56
C ALA A 127 4.25 -6.57 -6.57
N ALA A 128 4.89 -7.43 -5.77
CA ALA A 128 4.51 -8.85 -5.66
C ALA A 128 3.07 -9.07 -5.14
N LEU A 129 2.48 -8.13 -4.40
CA LEU A 129 1.06 -8.19 -4.00
C LEU A 129 0.09 -7.89 -5.16
N LEU A 130 0.57 -7.24 -6.22
CA LEU A 130 -0.25 -6.93 -7.41
C LEU A 130 -0.21 -8.05 -8.45
N GLU A 131 0.79 -8.93 -8.40
CA GLU A 131 0.88 -10.11 -9.25
C GLU A 131 -0.33 -11.03 -9.00
N PRO A 132 -0.96 -11.56 -10.06
CA PRO A 132 -2.01 -12.55 -9.90
C PRO A 132 -1.45 -13.77 -9.17
N ALA A 133 -2.17 -14.25 -8.15
CA ALA A 133 -1.75 -15.43 -7.41
C ALA A 133 -1.58 -16.61 -8.40
N PRO A 134 -0.42 -17.30 -8.42
CA PRO A 134 -0.26 -18.48 -9.27
C PRO A 134 -1.23 -19.56 -8.79
N GLY A 135 -2.24 -19.89 -9.61
CA GLY A 135 -3.07 -21.09 -9.38
C GLY A 135 -4.59 -20.96 -9.39
N ILE A 136 -5.18 -19.85 -9.83
CA ILE A 136 -6.55 -19.89 -10.37
C ILE A 136 -6.48 -19.78 -11.88
N ALA A 137 -6.04 -20.86 -12.52
CA ALA A 137 -6.51 -21.13 -13.88
C ALA A 137 -8.03 -20.98 -13.87
N GLU A 138 -8.57 -20.34 -14.90
CA GLU A 138 -10.01 -20.19 -15.13
C GLU A 138 -10.68 -21.55 -15.00
N ALA A 139 -11.14 -21.88 -13.79
CA ALA A 139 -11.90 -23.09 -13.56
C ALA A 139 -13.26 -22.81 -14.20
N GLU A 140 -13.49 -23.43 -15.35
CA GLU A 140 -14.83 -23.46 -15.95
C GLU A 140 -15.85 -23.84 -14.86
N PRO A 141 -17.04 -23.21 -14.86
CA PRO A 141 -18.00 -23.40 -13.78
C PRO A 141 -18.54 -24.83 -13.82
N VAL A 142 -17.98 -25.72 -13.00
CA VAL A 142 -18.59 -27.02 -12.73
C VAL A 142 -19.79 -26.77 -11.82
N ALA A 143 -20.97 -26.79 -12.42
CA ALA A 143 -22.23 -26.71 -11.71
C ALA A 143 -22.41 -27.96 -10.84
N GLY A 144 -22.23 -27.82 -9.53
CA GLY A 144 -22.61 -28.85 -8.57
C GLY A 144 -21.76 -28.87 -7.31
N ALA A 145 -22.45 -28.72 -6.17
CA ALA A 145 -21.94 -28.73 -4.79
C ALA A 145 -21.19 -27.46 -4.38
N GLY A 146 -21.62 -26.86 -3.26
CA GLY A 146 -21.08 -25.64 -2.68
C GLY A 146 -19.59 -25.75 -2.38
N ALA A 147 -18.77 -25.40 -3.36
CA ALA A 147 -17.37 -25.06 -3.15
C ALA A 147 -17.36 -23.69 -2.47
N GLN A 148 -17.12 -23.69 -1.16
CA GLN A 148 -16.64 -22.50 -0.47
C GLN A 148 -15.36 -22.09 -1.20
N SER A 149 -15.42 -21.03 -2.02
CA SER A 149 -14.23 -20.38 -2.55
C SER A 149 -13.27 -20.19 -1.38
N PRO A 150 -11.97 -20.53 -1.52
CA PRO A 150 -11.02 -20.33 -0.43
C PRO A 150 -11.20 -18.90 0.08
N GLU A 151 -11.45 -18.73 1.38
CA GLU A 151 -11.63 -17.41 1.97
C GLU A 151 -10.32 -16.64 1.79
N THR A 152 -10.22 -15.89 0.68
CA THR A 152 -9.01 -15.15 0.34
C THR A 152 -8.92 -13.95 1.25
N SER A 153 -8.34 -14.15 2.43
CA SER A 153 -8.02 -13.08 3.38
C SER A 153 -7.09 -12.03 2.76
N ALA A 154 -7.23 -10.77 3.19
CA ALA A 154 -6.34 -9.72 2.70
C ALA A 154 -4.93 -9.92 3.27
N THR A 155 -3.90 -9.59 2.49
CA THR A 155 -2.50 -9.78 2.88
C THR A 155 -1.85 -8.45 3.22
N VAL A 156 -1.08 -8.44 4.32
CA VAL A 156 -0.28 -7.29 4.74
C VAL A 156 1.13 -7.77 5.07
N HIS A 157 2.14 -7.07 4.57
CA HIS A 157 3.53 -7.29 4.99
C HIS A 157 3.95 -6.20 5.97
N VAL A 158 4.64 -6.60 7.03
CA VAL A 158 5.26 -5.69 8.01
C VAL A 158 6.76 -5.87 7.91
N VAL A 159 7.46 -4.81 7.48
CA VAL A 159 8.91 -4.79 7.34
C VAL A 159 9.52 -4.07 8.54
N HIS A 160 10.43 -4.76 9.23
CA HIS A 160 11.19 -4.25 10.36
C HIS A 160 12.59 -3.86 9.90
N GLY A 161 12.80 -2.59 9.59
CA GLY A 161 14.04 -2.09 8.99
C GLY A 161 15.28 -2.27 9.87
N HIS A 162 15.13 -2.16 11.20
CA HIS A 162 16.23 -2.37 12.16
C HIS A 162 16.69 -3.83 12.27
N ARG A 163 15.86 -4.77 11.80
CA ARG A 163 16.17 -6.22 11.84
C ARG A 163 16.41 -6.81 10.47
N ALA A 164 16.17 -6.05 9.40
CA ALA A 164 16.16 -6.54 8.02
C ALA A 164 15.26 -7.80 7.86
N THR A 165 14.13 -7.84 8.55
CA THR A 165 13.15 -8.94 8.51
C THR A 165 11.78 -8.42 8.09
N TRP A 166 10.94 -9.28 7.52
CA TRP A 166 9.51 -9.01 7.36
C TRP A 166 8.66 -10.16 7.87
N SER A 167 7.40 -9.85 8.17
CA SER A 167 6.35 -10.83 8.47
C SER A 167 5.15 -10.61 7.56
N THR A 168 4.39 -11.69 7.33
CA THR A 168 3.17 -11.68 6.50
C THR A 168 1.97 -11.98 7.38
N HIS A 169 0.94 -11.14 7.27
CA HIS A 169 -0.28 -11.24 8.05
C HIS A 169 -1.48 -11.37 7.12
N ARG A 170 -2.44 -12.20 7.54
CA ARG A 170 -3.77 -12.30 6.95
C ARG A 170 -4.75 -11.50 7.80
N VAL A 171 -5.56 -10.66 7.17
CA VAL A 171 -6.49 -9.73 7.85
C VAL A 171 -7.91 -9.84 7.34
#